data_AF-A0A952R6T6-F1
#
_entry.id   AF-A0A952R6T6-F1
#
_cell.length_a   1.000
_cell.length_b   1.000
_cell.length_c   1.000
_cell.angle_alpha   90.00
_cell.angle_beta   90.00
_cell.angle_gamma   90.00
#
_symmetry.space_group_name_H-M   'P 1'
#
loop_
_entity.id
_entity.type
_entity.pdbx_description
1 polymer ?
#
loop_
_entity_poly.entity_id
_entity_poly.type
_entity_poly.pdbx_seq_one_letter_code
_entity_poly.pdbx_strand_id
1 'polypeptide(L)'
;MLVIGSRAVRHHFPEFRKPLDWDLVGTAEEVERLAGALEELPRAPKSAADVHQKRLFTYGGRLVEAIISDDDWYWEEVTQALAGGPRINEPLFGELRVAHPAYVLLTKHCTLAYPLYFWHKAVEDFYFLRDRIPAMPAHVAALAPATLEHARVMYKNFHEQLEHRVCHPSCGVAYGPHNHQLLHQHLALRPELGPWAQDSAAWQGFPEVPEEERLQRMRQLFAEEVMVVAAEELLRAGRDFARAEAEYTTWALRIVSTGTLPVTLRYLLVNHLREVRKLIPQGWAQRLHALPFVPARVDSIPVLQPRAGRGDSAAGGAERQPAILGAALGCSAPHAVCSALAPMAPLPH
;
A
#
# COMPACT_ATOMS: atom_id res chain seq x y z
N MET A 1 -13.34 16.87 23.29
CA MET A 1 -12.38 16.42 22.25
C MET A 1 -12.12 14.91 22.36
N LEU A 2 -11.49 14.32 21.33
CA LEU A 2 -11.06 12.93 21.23
C LEU A 2 -9.53 12.90 21.09
N VAL A 3 -8.83 12.15 21.94
CA VAL A 3 -7.40 11.84 21.76
C VAL A 3 -7.26 10.57 20.90
N ILE A 4 -6.42 10.66 19.87
CA ILE A 4 -6.09 9.57 18.95
C ILE A 4 -4.58 9.24 19.02
N GLY A 5 -4.11 8.41 18.11
CA GLY A 5 -2.69 8.18 17.90
C GLY A 5 -1.98 7.51 19.08
N SER A 6 -0.70 7.84 19.27
CA SER A 6 0.18 7.10 20.18
C SER A 6 -0.20 7.23 21.65
N ARG A 7 -0.84 8.34 22.04
CA ARG A 7 -1.34 8.55 23.41
C ARG A 7 -2.57 7.72 23.71
N ALA A 8 -3.50 7.63 22.77
CA ALA A 8 -4.64 6.75 22.91
C ALA A 8 -4.18 5.30 23.07
N VAL A 9 -3.24 4.85 22.23
CA VAL A 9 -2.65 3.50 22.37
C VAL A 9 -2.03 3.29 23.74
N ARG A 10 -1.23 4.23 24.24
CA ARG A 10 -0.56 4.08 25.53
C ARG A 10 -1.52 4.08 26.73
N HIS A 11 -2.66 4.77 26.63
CA HIS A 11 -3.70 4.70 27.66
C HIS A 11 -4.21 3.26 27.83
N HIS A 12 -4.39 2.53 26.73
CA HIS A 12 -4.84 1.13 26.75
C HIS A 12 -3.71 0.12 26.99
N PHE A 13 -2.49 0.44 26.54
CA PHE A 13 -1.32 -0.42 26.64
C PHE A 13 -0.14 0.37 27.23
N PRO A 14 0.03 0.39 28.57
CA PRO A 14 1.03 1.20 29.24
C PRO A 14 2.48 0.92 28.80
N GLU A 15 2.75 -0.29 28.30
CA GLU A 15 4.03 -0.73 27.76
C GLU A 15 4.34 -0.18 26.36
N PHE A 16 3.36 0.42 25.69
CA PHE A 16 3.58 1.05 24.39
C PHE A 16 4.58 2.21 24.51
N ARG A 17 5.37 2.40 23.44
CA ARG A 17 6.44 3.41 23.42
C ARG A 17 5.94 4.80 23.81
N LYS A 18 6.83 5.59 24.42
CA LYS A 18 6.48 6.92 24.93
C LYS A 18 6.00 7.85 23.81
N PRO A 19 4.78 8.43 23.91
CA PRO A 19 4.28 9.43 22.97
C PRO A 19 5.12 10.70 22.99
N LEU A 20 5.34 11.28 21.81
CA LEU A 20 6.13 12.49 21.61
C LEU A 20 5.25 13.73 21.43
N ASP A 21 4.06 13.55 20.91
CA ASP A 21 3.09 14.52 20.44
C ASP A 21 1.69 14.20 20.99
N TRP A 22 0.77 15.14 20.88
CA TRP A 22 -0.66 14.94 21.11
C TRP A 22 -1.39 14.98 19.78
N ASP A 23 -2.21 13.97 19.50
CA ASP A 23 -3.11 13.95 18.35
C ASP A 23 -4.54 14.09 18.88
N LEU A 24 -5.18 15.21 18.60
CA LEU A 24 -6.52 15.56 19.09
C LEU A 24 -7.48 15.79 17.92
N VAL A 25 -8.75 15.43 18.13
CA VAL A 25 -9.87 15.75 17.24
C VAL A 25 -10.93 16.43 18.07
N GLY A 26 -11.44 17.58 17.62
CA GLY A 26 -12.49 18.31 18.34
C GLY A 26 -13.27 19.23 17.44
N THR A 27 -14.34 19.80 17.97
CA THR A 27 -15.13 20.81 17.25
C THR A 27 -14.31 22.08 17.04
N ALA A 28 -14.73 22.96 16.13
CA ALA A 28 -14.10 24.25 15.92
C ALA A 28 -14.04 25.07 17.21
N GLU A 29 -15.11 25.03 18.02
CA GLU A 29 -15.16 25.68 19.33
C GLU A 29 -14.13 25.07 20.31
N GLU A 30 -14.01 23.74 20.37
CA GLU A 30 -13.03 23.08 21.22
C GLU A 30 -11.59 23.45 20.84
N VAL A 31 -11.29 23.49 19.54
CA VAL A 31 -9.97 23.86 19.03
C VAL A 31 -9.69 25.34 19.24
N GLU A 32 -10.69 26.23 19.11
CA GLU A 32 -10.53 27.66 19.39
C GLU A 32 -10.23 27.92 20.87
N ARG A 33 -10.84 27.16 21.79
CA ARG A 33 -10.47 27.21 23.21
C ARG A 33 -9.01 26.84 23.45
N LEU A 34 -8.44 25.92 22.67
CA LEU A 34 -7.01 25.62 22.74
C LEU A 34 -6.16 26.80 22.28
N ALA A 35 -6.57 27.52 21.24
CA ALA A 35 -5.86 28.71 20.75
C ALA A 35 -5.83 29.85 21.78
N GLY A 36 -6.87 29.96 22.61
CA GLY A 36 -6.88 30.89 23.75
C GLY A 36 -5.99 30.47 24.93
N ALA A 37 -5.57 29.20 24.99
CA ALA A 37 -4.87 28.61 26.14
C ALA A 37 -3.42 28.16 25.84
N LEU A 38 -3.07 27.95 24.58
CA LEU A 38 -1.80 27.38 24.14
C LEU A 38 -1.14 28.25 23.07
N GLU A 39 0.18 28.19 23.00
CA GLU A 39 0.94 28.83 21.93
C GLU A 39 0.69 28.10 20.60
N GLU A 40 0.06 28.78 19.65
CA GLU A 40 -0.14 28.29 18.30
C GLU A 40 1.14 28.41 17.46
N LEU A 41 1.50 27.32 16.79
CA LEU A 41 2.67 27.28 15.93
C LEU A 41 2.30 27.73 14.51
N PRO A 42 3.12 28.58 13.88
CA PRO A 42 2.89 29.00 12.51
C PRO A 42 3.01 27.79 11.58
N ARG A 43 1.98 27.55 10.77
CA ARG A 43 2.02 26.55 9.71
C ARG A 43 2.36 27.26 8.40
N ALA A 44 3.44 26.85 7.74
CA ALA A 44 3.64 27.22 6.35
C ALA A 44 2.49 26.63 5.53
N PRO A 45 1.65 27.45 4.85
CA PRO A 45 0.54 26.93 4.07
C PRO A 45 1.11 26.06 2.94
N LYS A 46 0.82 24.76 2.97
CA LYS A 46 1.21 23.83 1.89
C LYS A 46 0.21 23.88 0.73
N SER A 47 -1.04 24.23 1.00
CA SER A 47 -2.10 24.60 0.05
C SER A 47 -3.26 25.28 0.80
N ALA A 48 -4.17 25.98 0.10
CA ALA A 48 -5.36 26.58 0.73
C ALA A 48 -6.32 25.55 1.35
N ALA A 49 -6.33 24.30 0.84
CA ALA A 49 -7.10 23.20 1.41
C ALA A 49 -6.49 22.64 2.72
N ASP A 50 -5.17 22.73 2.88
CA ASP A 50 -4.46 22.24 4.09
C ASP A 50 -4.64 23.15 5.32
N VAL A 51 -5.06 24.40 5.13
CA VAL A 51 -5.08 25.45 6.17
C VAL A 51 -6.26 25.28 7.14
N HIS A 52 -7.35 24.63 6.74
CA HIS A 52 -8.61 24.69 7.50
C HIS A 52 -8.91 23.49 8.40
N GLN A 53 -8.22 22.35 8.25
CA GLN A 53 -8.61 21.12 8.96
C GLN A 53 -7.74 20.75 10.16
N LYS A 54 -6.57 21.39 10.33
CA LYS A 54 -5.63 21.04 11.40
C LYS A 54 -4.80 22.22 11.90
N ARG A 55 -4.83 22.47 13.20
CA ARG A 55 -4.06 23.50 13.92
C ARG A 55 -2.96 22.85 14.79
N LEU A 56 -1.86 23.56 14.97
CA LEU A 56 -0.68 23.07 15.67
C LEU A 56 -0.41 23.97 16.88
N PHE A 57 -0.21 23.37 18.05
CA PHE A 57 0.11 24.10 19.27
C PHE A 57 1.32 23.48 19.98
N THR A 58 1.86 24.20 20.98
CA THR A 58 2.86 23.67 21.90
C THR A 58 2.29 23.54 23.31
N TYR A 59 2.48 22.38 23.94
CA TYR A 59 2.14 22.15 25.34
C TYR A 59 3.25 21.37 26.06
N GLY A 60 3.84 21.96 27.09
CA GLY A 60 4.90 21.32 27.88
C GLY A 60 6.11 20.89 27.03
N GLY A 61 6.48 21.72 26.03
CA GLY A 61 7.55 21.43 25.08
C GLY A 61 7.24 20.32 24.07
N ARG A 62 5.96 19.91 23.93
CA ARG A 62 5.51 18.89 22.97
C ARG A 62 4.54 19.49 21.96
N LEU A 63 4.59 18.95 20.75
CA LEU A 63 3.64 19.28 19.69
C LEU A 63 2.24 18.78 20.04
N VAL A 64 1.24 19.61 19.80
CA VAL A 64 -0.18 19.27 19.83
C VAL A 64 -0.73 19.49 18.43
N GLU A 65 -1.28 18.44 17.86
CA GLU A 65 -1.91 18.41 16.55
C GLU A 65 -3.42 18.30 16.75
N ALA A 66 -4.17 19.37 16.49
CA ALA A 66 -5.62 19.40 16.67
C ALA A 66 -6.34 19.44 15.33
N ILE A 67 -7.18 18.45 15.08
CA ILE A 67 -8.01 18.32 13.88
C ILE A 67 -9.42 18.84 14.19
N ILE A 68 -9.99 19.64 13.29
CA ILE A 68 -11.34 20.19 13.42
C ILE A 68 -12.34 19.20 12.79
N SER A 69 -13.31 18.71 13.56
CA SER A 69 -14.28 17.71 13.09
C SER A 69 -15.42 18.28 12.26
N ASP A 70 -15.81 19.52 12.50
CA ASP A 70 -17.11 20.06 12.05
C ASP A 70 -17.19 20.27 10.52
N ASP A 71 -16.03 20.37 9.86
CA ASP A 71 -15.90 20.58 8.41
C ASP A 71 -15.39 19.33 7.68
N ASP A 72 -15.41 18.16 8.33
CA ASP A 72 -14.91 16.91 7.76
C ASP A 72 -15.83 15.73 8.12
N TRP A 73 -16.53 15.23 7.09
CA TRP A 73 -17.47 14.10 7.18
C TRP A 73 -16.87 12.89 7.89
N TYR A 74 -15.58 12.63 7.70
CA TYR A 74 -14.90 11.48 8.28
C TYR A 74 -14.74 11.64 9.79
N TRP A 75 -14.29 12.82 10.24
CA TRP A 75 -14.06 13.08 11.66
C TRP A 75 -15.36 13.21 12.44
N GLU A 76 -16.43 13.69 11.82
CA GLU A 76 -17.77 13.63 12.41
C GLU A 76 -18.17 12.17 12.68
N GLU A 77 -18.08 11.28 11.69
CA GLU A 77 -18.44 9.85 11.85
C GLU A 77 -17.59 9.16 12.92
N VAL A 78 -16.27 9.39 12.92
CA VAL A 78 -15.34 8.84 13.92
C VAL A 78 -15.67 9.33 15.33
N THR A 79 -15.91 10.62 15.50
CA THR A 79 -16.19 11.19 16.84
C THR A 79 -17.54 10.74 17.39
N GLN A 80 -18.53 10.47 16.53
CA GLN A 80 -19.80 9.87 16.91
C GLN A 80 -19.62 8.38 17.30
N ALA A 81 -18.96 7.59 16.45
CA ALA A 81 -18.76 6.16 16.69
C ALA A 81 -17.92 5.86 17.94
N LEU A 82 -17.02 6.78 18.32
CA LEU A 82 -16.15 6.65 19.49
C LEU A 82 -16.65 7.45 20.71
N ALA A 83 -17.89 7.94 20.70
CA ALA A 83 -18.42 8.79 21.77
C ALA A 83 -18.51 8.10 23.15
N GLY A 84 -18.71 6.78 23.16
CA GLY A 84 -18.78 5.95 24.37
C GLY A 84 -17.42 5.49 24.93
N GLY A 85 -16.31 5.96 24.37
CA GLY A 85 -14.97 5.55 24.80
C GLY A 85 -14.59 6.02 26.22
N PRO A 86 -13.53 5.46 26.82
CA PRO A 86 -12.98 5.92 28.09
C PRO A 86 -12.65 7.41 28.05
N ARG A 87 -12.61 8.04 29.22
CA ARG A 87 -12.30 9.46 29.34
C ARG A 87 -11.11 9.69 30.27
N ILE A 88 -10.29 10.67 29.92
CA ILE A 88 -9.19 11.15 30.75
C ILE A 88 -9.35 12.65 30.96
N ASN A 89 -8.98 13.14 32.13
CA ASN A 89 -8.98 14.56 32.43
C ASN A 89 -7.55 15.09 32.31
N GLU A 90 -7.35 16.05 31.42
CA GLU A 90 -6.07 16.71 31.21
C GLU A 90 -6.18 18.19 31.59
N PRO A 91 -5.24 18.73 32.40
CA PRO A 91 -5.38 20.07 32.99
C PRO A 91 -5.68 21.21 32.00
N LEU A 92 -5.11 21.17 30.78
CA LEU A 92 -5.32 22.21 29.77
C LEU A 92 -6.32 21.82 28.67
N PHE A 93 -6.59 20.53 28.48
CA PHE A 93 -7.50 20.07 27.43
C PHE A 93 -8.92 19.77 27.95
N GLY A 94 -9.08 19.73 29.28
CA GLY A 94 -10.31 19.30 29.93
C GLY A 94 -10.52 17.78 29.80
N GLU A 95 -11.79 17.38 29.74
CA GLU A 95 -12.16 15.98 29.54
C GLU A 95 -11.91 15.57 28.07
N LEU A 96 -11.04 14.59 27.88
CA LEU A 96 -10.73 13.97 26.60
C LEU A 96 -11.33 12.57 26.53
N ARG A 97 -12.06 12.27 25.44
CA ARG A 97 -12.41 10.89 25.08
C ARG A 97 -11.19 10.21 24.50
N VAL A 98 -10.97 8.94 24.81
CA VAL A 98 -9.85 8.15 24.29
C VAL A 98 -10.33 7.23 23.19
N ALA A 99 -9.70 7.34 22.02
CA ALA A 99 -10.02 6.46 20.89
C ALA A 99 -9.70 5.00 21.21
N HIS A 100 -10.63 4.11 20.86
CA HIS A 100 -10.43 2.67 21.01
C HIS A 100 -9.16 2.23 20.23
N PRO A 101 -8.28 1.38 20.78
CA PRO A 101 -7.01 1.04 20.11
C PRO A 101 -7.21 0.31 18.78
N ALA A 102 -8.35 -0.35 18.61
CA ALA A 102 -8.75 -0.98 17.34
C ALA A 102 -9.00 0.05 16.22
N TYR A 103 -9.42 1.27 16.55
CA TYR A 103 -9.50 2.35 15.57
C TYR A 103 -8.10 2.78 15.11
N VAL A 104 -7.14 2.84 16.05
CA VAL A 104 -5.74 3.08 15.68
C VAL A 104 -5.21 1.96 14.80
N LEU A 105 -5.53 0.69 15.10
CA LEU A 105 -5.17 -0.44 14.23
C LEU A 105 -5.74 -0.29 12.82
N LEU A 106 -7.03 0.05 12.70
CA LEU A 106 -7.70 0.29 11.42
C LEU A 106 -7.02 1.41 10.62
N THR A 107 -6.76 2.56 11.24
CA THR A 107 -6.06 3.66 10.56
C THR A 107 -4.65 3.29 10.12
N LYS A 108 -3.89 2.51 10.91
CA LYS A 108 -2.58 1.99 10.47
C LYS A 108 -2.73 1.05 9.28
N HIS A 109 -3.69 0.13 9.33
CA HIS A 109 -3.94 -0.79 8.23
C HIS A 109 -4.22 -0.03 6.93
N CYS A 110 -5.19 0.89 6.95
CA CYS A 110 -5.60 1.67 5.78
C CYS A 110 -4.49 2.59 5.23
N THR A 111 -3.53 3.02 6.05
CA THR A 111 -2.50 3.97 5.60
C THR A 111 -1.18 3.31 5.18
N LEU A 112 -0.91 2.07 5.60
CA LEU A 112 0.34 1.37 5.32
C LEU A 112 0.56 0.97 3.85
N ALA A 113 -0.51 0.97 3.05
CA ALA A 113 -0.45 0.75 1.60
C ALA A 113 -0.03 2.02 0.80
N TYR A 114 0.29 3.11 1.50
CA TYR A 114 0.64 4.42 0.94
C TYR A 114 2.04 4.88 1.40
N PRO A 115 2.72 5.77 0.65
CA PRO A 115 4.07 6.22 0.96
C PRO A 115 4.10 7.17 2.17
N LEU A 116 4.09 6.59 3.37
CA LEU A 116 4.20 7.32 4.64
C LEU A 116 5.65 7.72 4.91
N TYR A 117 5.87 8.94 5.44
CA TYR A 117 7.20 9.38 5.86
C TYR A 117 7.77 8.49 6.99
N PHE A 118 6.95 8.18 8.00
CA PHE A 118 7.29 7.30 9.12
C PHE A 118 6.74 5.88 8.97
N TRP A 119 6.90 5.27 7.78
CA TRP A 119 6.33 3.95 7.46
C TRP A 119 6.75 2.86 8.46
N HIS A 120 8.03 2.79 8.83
CA HIS A 120 8.55 1.78 9.77
C HIS A 120 7.85 1.85 11.14
N LYS A 121 7.66 3.06 11.67
CA LYS A 121 6.92 3.32 12.93
C LYS A 121 5.46 2.89 12.79
N ALA A 122 4.83 3.14 11.64
CA ALA A 122 3.46 2.69 11.38
C ALA A 122 3.35 1.15 11.32
N VAL A 123 4.34 0.46 10.75
CA VAL A 123 4.42 -1.01 10.74
C VAL A 123 4.57 -1.55 12.16
N GLU A 124 5.49 -0.98 12.95
CA GLU A 124 5.67 -1.35 14.36
C GLU A 124 4.36 -1.20 15.16
N ASP A 125 3.70 -0.04 15.02
CA ASP A 125 2.42 0.24 15.68
C ASP A 125 1.33 -0.76 15.22
N PHE A 126 1.24 -1.03 13.90
CA PHE A 126 0.25 -1.95 13.32
C PHE A 126 0.40 -3.34 13.92
N TYR A 127 1.60 -3.91 13.91
CA TYR A 127 1.80 -5.26 14.43
C TYR A 127 1.73 -5.32 15.95
N PHE A 128 2.17 -4.28 16.67
CA PHE A 128 1.98 -4.19 18.12
C PHE A 128 0.50 -4.32 18.49
N LEU A 129 -0.37 -3.59 17.78
CA LEU A 129 -1.81 -3.58 18.00
C LEU A 129 -2.47 -4.86 17.52
N ARG A 130 -2.12 -5.35 16.33
CA ARG A 130 -2.66 -6.59 15.76
C ARG A 130 -2.47 -7.79 16.67
N ASP A 131 -1.31 -7.90 17.31
CA ASP A 131 -1.01 -9.01 18.23
C ASP A 131 -1.81 -8.93 19.55
N ARG A 132 -2.38 -7.77 19.89
CA ARG A 132 -3.08 -7.50 21.16
C ARG A 132 -4.59 -7.33 21.02
N ILE A 133 -5.08 -7.16 19.80
CA ILE A 133 -6.50 -6.93 19.51
C ILE A 133 -7.02 -8.17 18.78
N PRO A 134 -7.61 -9.14 19.51
CA PRO A 134 -8.01 -10.41 18.93
C PRO A 134 -9.20 -10.29 17.98
N ALA A 135 -10.04 -9.26 18.14
CA ALA A 135 -11.18 -8.99 17.28
C ALA A 135 -11.45 -7.49 17.20
N MET A 136 -11.85 -7.02 16.01
CA MET A 136 -12.27 -5.64 15.78
C MET A 136 -13.69 -5.44 16.36
N PRO A 137 -13.91 -4.49 17.30
CA PRO A 137 -15.25 -4.19 17.79
C PRO A 137 -16.16 -3.71 16.66
N ALA A 138 -17.44 -4.10 16.68
CA ALA A 138 -18.38 -3.81 15.59
C ALA A 138 -18.50 -2.31 15.24
N HIS A 139 -18.55 -1.44 16.25
CA HIS A 139 -18.61 0.02 16.05
C HIS A 139 -17.35 0.59 15.39
N VAL A 140 -16.18 -0.02 15.60
CA VAL A 140 -14.94 0.34 14.90
C VAL A 140 -14.89 -0.28 13.50
N ALA A 141 -15.32 -1.53 13.37
CA ALA A 141 -15.38 -2.21 12.07
C ALA A 141 -16.29 -1.48 11.08
N ALA A 142 -17.38 -0.89 11.56
CA ALA A 142 -18.28 -0.06 10.77
C ALA A 142 -17.58 1.16 10.15
N LEU A 143 -16.52 1.69 10.76
CA LEU A 143 -15.72 2.80 10.23
C LEU A 143 -14.77 2.40 9.11
N ALA A 144 -14.65 1.12 8.76
CA ALA A 144 -13.68 0.66 7.76
C ALA A 144 -13.89 1.27 6.37
N PRO A 145 -15.11 1.33 5.79
CA PRO A 145 -15.32 1.98 4.50
C PRO A 145 -14.94 3.46 4.52
N ALA A 146 -15.37 4.21 5.54
CA ALA A 146 -15.05 5.61 5.73
C ALA A 146 -13.53 5.85 5.89
N THR A 147 -12.85 5.02 6.69
CA THR A 147 -11.41 5.13 6.92
C THR A 147 -10.59 4.80 5.67
N LEU A 148 -11.02 3.82 4.87
CA LEU A 148 -10.40 3.50 3.59
C LEU A 148 -10.54 4.65 2.59
N GLU A 149 -11.74 5.24 2.49
CA GLU A 149 -11.99 6.36 1.60
C GLU A 149 -11.22 7.61 2.02
N HIS A 150 -11.22 7.93 3.33
CA HIS A 150 -10.45 9.04 3.86
C HIS A 150 -8.94 8.86 3.61
N ALA A 151 -8.39 7.66 3.77
CA ALA A 151 -7.00 7.38 3.40
C ALA A 151 -6.77 7.58 1.89
N ARG A 152 -7.67 7.09 1.03
CA ARG A 152 -7.58 7.28 -0.42
C ARG A 152 -7.58 8.75 -0.81
N VAL A 153 -8.43 9.57 -0.20
CA VAL A 153 -8.50 11.02 -0.43
C VAL A 153 -7.24 11.72 0.08
N MET A 154 -6.81 11.42 1.30
CA MET A 154 -5.60 12.02 1.91
C MET A 154 -4.34 11.74 1.08
N TYR A 155 -4.24 10.53 0.53
CA TYR A 155 -3.14 10.12 -0.32
C TYR A 155 -3.49 10.19 -1.81
N LYS A 156 -4.51 10.97 -2.21
CA LYS A 156 -5.00 11.06 -3.60
C LYS A 156 -3.89 11.38 -4.58
N ASN A 157 -3.03 12.36 -4.27
CA ASN A 157 -1.88 12.68 -5.12
C ASN A 157 -0.95 11.49 -5.32
N PHE A 158 -0.75 10.63 -4.32
CA PHE A 158 0.03 9.41 -4.48
C PHE A 158 -0.77 8.31 -5.18
N HIS A 159 -2.08 8.22 -4.95
CA HIS A 159 -2.95 7.26 -5.63
C HIS A 159 -3.00 7.53 -7.15
N GLU A 160 -3.10 8.80 -7.55
CA GLU A 160 -3.10 9.27 -8.94
C GLU A 160 -1.67 9.33 -9.53
N GLN A 161 -0.66 9.71 -8.74
CA GLN A 161 0.74 9.67 -9.20
C GLN A 161 1.33 8.26 -9.22
N LEU A 162 0.74 7.25 -8.56
CA LEU A 162 1.09 5.85 -8.80
C LEU A 162 0.74 5.41 -10.23
N GLU A 163 -0.16 6.13 -10.91
CA GLU A 163 -0.38 5.97 -12.35
C GLU A 163 0.77 6.56 -13.17
N HIS A 164 1.60 7.48 -12.62
CA HIS A 164 2.50 8.29 -13.43
C HIS A 164 3.93 8.58 -12.93
N ARG A 165 4.31 8.65 -11.65
CA ARG A 165 5.69 8.93 -11.17
C ARG A 165 6.02 8.43 -9.74
N VAL A 166 6.89 7.44 -9.67
CA VAL A 166 8.21 7.42 -8.98
C VAL A 166 8.53 8.48 -7.91
N CYS A 167 8.99 8.05 -6.71
CA CYS A 167 9.18 8.92 -5.54
C CYS A 167 10.65 9.01 -5.00
N HIS A 168 11.41 10.04 -5.36
CA HIS A 168 12.19 10.91 -4.45
C HIS A 168 12.89 12.07 -5.22
N PRO A 169 12.84 13.34 -4.75
CA PRO A 169 13.42 14.50 -5.45
C PRO A 169 14.97 14.56 -5.45
N SER A 170 15.65 13.65 -4.75
CA SER A 170 17.11 13.46 -4.89
C SER A 170 17.49 12.35 -5.87
N CYS A 171 16.50 11.63 -6.40
CA CYS A 171 16.69 10.59 -7.41
C CYS A 171 16.32 11.21 -8.76
N GLY A 172 17.25 11.94 -9.38
CA GLY A 172 17.12 12.56 -10.70
C GLY A 172 17.07 11.57 -11.86
N VAL A 173 16.50 10.39 -11.65
CA VAL A 173 16.31 9.38 -12.69
C VAL A 173 14.87 8.92 -12.55
N ALA A 174 14.10 9.11 -13.62
CA ALA A 174 12.83 8.45 -13.80
C ALA A 174 13.01 6.98 -13.41
N TYR A 175 12.35 6.50 -12.34
CA TYR A 175 12.27 5.05 -12.18
C TYR A 175 11.51 4.58 -13.41
N GLY A 176 12.20 3.79 -14.22
CA GLY A 176 11.55 3.03 -15.25
C GLY A 176 10.49 2.11 -14.61
N PRO A 177 9.55 1.61 -15.41
CA PRO A 177 8.55 0.60 -15.03
C PRO A 177 9.15 -0.78 -14.64
N HIS A 178 10.37 -0.82 -14.10
CA HIS A 178 11.17 -2.04 -13.95
C HIS A 178 11.17 -2.65 -12.55
N ASN A 179 10.71 -1.94 -11.52
CA ASN A 179 10.93 -2.40 -10.15
C ASN A 179 9.89 -3.40 -9.62
N HIS A 180 8.94 -3.86 -10.44
CA HIS A 180 7.95 -4.87 -10.02
C HIS A 180 7.73 -6.02 -11.02
N GLN A 181 8.75 -6.41 -11.77
CA GLN A 181 8.55 -7.35 -12.87
C GLN A 181 8.23 -8.78 -12.41
N LEU A 182 8.81 -9.30 -11.33
CA LEU A 182 8.64 -10.72 -10.99
C LEU A 182 7.22 -11.03 -10.50
N LEU A 183 6.73 -10.31 -9.50
CA LEU A 183 5.38 -10.55 -8.98
C LEU A 183 4.32 -10.30 -10.07
N HIS A 184 4.52 -9.26 -10.88
CA HIS A 184 3.65 -8.99 -12.01
C HIS A 184 3.70 -10.09 -13.08
N GLN A 185 4.89 -10.55 -13.47
CA GLN A 185 5.05 -11.63 -14.45
C GLN A 185 4.42 -12.94 -13.96
N HIS A 186 4.67 -13.31 -12.70
CA HIS A 186 4.14 -14.55 -12.12
C HIS A 186 2.61 -14.54 -12.01
N LEU A 187 2.01 -13.37 -11.79
CA LEU A 187 0.56 -13.20 -11.73
C LEU A 187 -0.05 -12.76 -13.07
N ALA A 188 0.75 -12.69 -14.14
CA ALA A 188 0.38 -12.11 -15.44
C ALA A 188 -0.26 -10.70 -15.34
N LEU A 189 0.05 -9.94 -14.29
CA LEU A 189 -0.38 -8.56 -14.09
C LEU A 189 0.40 -7.68 -15.06
N ARG A 190 -0.11 -7.49 -16.26
CA ARG A 190 0.62 -6.73 -17.27
C ARG A 190 0.75 -5.26 -16.86
N PRO A 191 1.95 -4.66 -16.88
CA PRO A 191 2.13 -3.23 -16.59
C PRO A 191 1.34 -2.31 -17.55
N GLU A 192 1.07 -2.78 -18.77
CA GLU A 192 0.29 -2.08 -19.79
C GLU A 192 -1.23 -2.09 -19.57
N LEU A 193 -1.73 -2.98 -18.70
CA LEU A 193 -3.11 -2.95 -18.24
C LEU A 193 -3.10 -2.08 -16.99
N GLY A 194 -3.49 -0.82 -17.15
CA GLY A 194 -3.45 0.19 -16.09
C GLY A 194 -4.13 -0.22 -14.77
N PRO A 195 -4.25 0.70 -13.80
CA PRO A 195 -4.62 0.44 -12.39
C PRO A 195 -6.01 -0.21 -12.16
N TRP A 196 -6.71 -0.55 -13.23
CA TRP A 196 -8.04 -1.13 -13.31
C TRP A 196 -8.06 -2.66 -13.51
N ALA A 197 -6.92 -3.36 -13.47
CA ALA A 197 -6.93 -4.82 -13.35
C ALA A 197 -7.48 -5.22 -11.97
N GLN A 198 -8.81 -5.37 -11.93
CA GLN A 198 -9.64 -5.33 -10.72
C GLN A 198 -9.32 -6.39 -9.65
N ASP A 199 -9.62 -5.95 -8.41
CA ASP A 199 -9.73 -6.52 -7.07
C ASP A 199 -10.08 -8.01 -6.82
N SER A 200 -9.97 -8.91 -7.79
CA SER A 200 -10.05 -10.37 -7.53
C SER A 200 -9.12 -11.22 -8.40
N ALA A 201 -8.58 -10.68 -9.49
CA ALA A 201 -7.82 -11.45 -10.46
C ALA A 201 -6.43 -11.88 -9.96
N ALA A 202 -5.83 -11.18 -9.00
CA ALA A 202 -4.53 -11.59 -8.45
C ALA A 202 -4.59 -12.98 -7.78
N TRP A 203 -5.73 -13.33 -7.17
CA TRP A 203 -5.98 -14.67 -6.62
C TRP A 203 -6.30 -15.72 -7.69
N GLN A 204 -6.70 -15.28 -8.88
CA GLN A 204 -6.96 -16.13 -10.04
C GLN A 204 -5.68 -16.51 -10.79
N GLY A 205 -4.51 -15.96 -10.43
CA GLY A 205 -3.21 -16.38 -10.97
C GLY A 205 -2.81 -17.82 -10.57
N PHE A 206 -3.48 -18.40 -9.57
CA PHE A 206 -3.26 -19.76 -9.10
C PHE A 206 -4.59 -20.52 -8.95
N PRO A 207 -5.41 -20.63 -10.01
CA PRO A 207 -6.77 -21.18 -9.88
C PRO A 207 -6.75 -22.67 -9.51
N GLU A 208 -5.67 -23.37 -9.88
CA GLU A 208 -5.45 -24.79 -9.63
C GLU A 208 -4.86 -25.09 -8.23
N VAL A 209 -4.46 -24.07 -7.47
CA VAL A 209 -3.79 -24.25 -6.17
C VAL A 209 -4.82 -24.16 -5.03
N PRO A 210 -4.80 -25.06 -4.04
CA PRO A 210 -5.63 -24.95 -2.84
C PRO A 210 -5.47 -23.60 -2.14
N GLU A 211 -6.53 -23.07 -1.52
CA GLU A 211 -6.53 -21.71 -0.94
C GLU A 211 -5.42 -21.47 0.09
N GLU A 212 -5.16 -22.43 0.97
CA GLU A 212 -4.09 -22.33 1.97
C GLU A 212 -2.69 -22.27 1.33
N GLU A 213 -2.49 -23.05 0.27
CA GLU A 213 -1.25 -23.09 -0.50
C GLU A 213 -1.05 -21.82 -1.33
N ARG A 214 -2.14 -21.22 -1.84
CA ARG A 214 -2.10 -19.93 -2.55
C ARG A 214 -1.53 -18.83 -1.68
N LEU A 215 -1.96 -18.73 -0.42
CA LEU A 215 -1.45 -17.71 0.48
C LEU A 215 0.06 -17.88 0.74
N GLN A 216 0.50 -19.13 0.94
CA GLN A 216 1.92 -19.40 1.13
C GLN A 216 2.73 -19.09 -0.15
N ARG A 217 2.20 -19.43 -1.33
CA ARG A 217 2.82 -19.11 -2.62
C ARG A 217 2.92 -17.60 -2.82
N MET A 218 1.87 -16.86 -2.49
CA MET A 218 1.87 -15.39 -2.54
C MET A 218 2.95 -14.79 -1.63
N ARG A 219 3.11 -15.30 -0.40
CA ARG A 219 4.15 -14.84 0.51
C ARG A 219 5.56 -15.11 -0.03
N GLN A 220 5.78 -16.27 -0.67
CA GLN A 220 7.05 -16.59 -1.32
C GLN A 220 7.34 -15.61 -2.47
N LEU A 221 6.36 -15.36 -3.34
CA LEU A 221 6.52 -14.42 -4.45
C LEU A 221 6.79 -13.00 -3.96
N PHE A 222 6.13 -12.54 -2.90
CA PHE A 222 6.47 -11.27 -2.27
C PHE A 222 7.91 -11.26 -1.73
N ALA A 223 8.38 -12.35 -1.13
CA ALA A 223 9.74 -12.42 -0.62
C ALA A 223 10.78 -12.36 -1.76
N GLU A 224 10.54 -13.08 -2.86
CA GLU A 224 11.36 -13.05 -4.07
C GLU A 224 11.41 -11.64 -4.68
N GLU A 225 10.25 -11.02 -4.84
CA GLU A 225 10.09 -9.64 -5.33
C GLU A 225 10.84 -8.63 -4.47
N VAL A 226 10.68 -8.70 -3.14
CA VAL A 226 11.40 -7.83 -2.20
C VAL A 226 12.92 -8.04 -2.29
N MET A 227 13.38 -9.28 -2.45
CA MET A 227 14.80 -9.55 -2.63
C MET A 227 15.36 -8.93 -3.90
N VAL A 228 14.63 -9.02 -5.03
CA VAL A 228 15.08 -8.43 -6.28
C VAL A 228 15.18 -6.92 -6.16
N VAL A 229 14.14 -6.27 -5.63
CA VAL A 229 14.15 -4.82 -5.40
C VAL A 229 15.31 -4.41 -4.48
N ALA A 230 15.54 -5.14 -3.39
CA ALA A 230 16.66 -4.87 -2.48
C ALA A 230 18.03 -5.08 -3.15
N ALA A 231 18.18 -6.12 -3.96
CA ALA A 231 19.41 -6.46 -4.67
C ALA A 231 19.74 -5.44 -5.76
N GLU A 232 18.76 -5.04 -6.56
CA GLU A 232 18.93 -4.00 -7.60
C GLU A 232 19.41 -2.69 -6.99
N GLU A 233 18.80 -2.26 -5.89
CA GLU A 233 19.19 -1.02 -5.21
C GLU A 233 20.57 -1.11 -4.57
N LEU A 234 20.91 -2.26 -3.95
CA LEU A 234 22.25 -2.51 -3.42
C LEU A 234 23.32 -2.42 -4.52
N LEU A 235 23.09 -3.07 -5.66
CA LEU A 235 23.98 -3.06 -6.82
C LEU A 235 24.12 -1.64 -7.41
N ARG A 236 23.02 -0.88 -7.49
CA ARG A 236 23.00 0.50 -7.96
C ARG A 236 23.75 1.46 -7.04
N ALA A 237 23.63 1.27 -5.72
CA ALA A 237 24.21 2.16 -4.74
C ALA A 237 25.74 2.02 -4.60
N GLY A 238 26.31 0.86 -4.97
CA GLY A 238 27.76 0.63 -4.94
C GLY A 238 28.39 0.75 -3.54
N ARG A 239 27.64 0.48 -2.45
CA ARG A 239 28.07 0.71 -1.05
C ARG A 239 28.34 -0.57 -0.24
N ASP A 240 29.04 -0.36 0.88
CA ASP A 240 29.52 -1.33 1.88
C ASP A 240 28.42 -2.26 2.46
N PHE A 241 28.66 -3.57 2.35
CA PHE A 241 27.65 -4.64 2.39
C PHE A 241 27.19 -5.06 3.79
N ALA A 242 27.89 -4.67 4.86
CA ALA A 242 27.72 -5.25 6.20
C ALA A 242 26.62 -4.58 7.07
N ARG A 243 26.29 -3.30 6.84
CA ARG A 243 25.14 -2.62 7.48
C ARG A 243 23.88 -2.59 6.59
N ALA A 244 24.03 -3.00 5.34
CA ALA A 244 23.11 -2.80 4.24
C ALA A 244 21.89 -3.74 4.21
N GLU A 245 22.04 -5.02 4.58
CA GLU A 245 21.04 -6.05 4.23
C GLU A 245 19.65 -5.80 4.83
N ALA A 246 19.58 -5.57 6.15
CA ALA A 246 18.32 -5.35 6.83
C ALA A 246 17.67 -4.02 6.41
N GLU A 247 18.47 -2.98 6.19
CA GLU A 247 18.01 -1.66 5.73
C GLU A 247 17.44 -1.74 4.32
N TYR A 248 18.14 -2.38 3.37
CA TYR A 248 17.63 -2.58 2.01
C TYR A 248 16.41 -3.48 1.97
N THR A 249 16.35 -4.50 2.84
CA THR A 249 15.16 -5.35 2.96
C THR A 249 13.96 -4.54 3.47
N THR A 250 14.14 -3.73 4.53
CA THR A 250 13.09 -2.86 5.06
C THR A 250 12.67 -1.80 4.04
N TRP A 251 13.62 -1.23 3.30
CA TRP A 251 13.34 -0.31 2.21
C TRP A 251 12.54 -1.00 1.10
N ALA A 252 12.96 -2.17 0.63
CA ALA A 252 12.27 -2.89 -0.44
C ALA A 252 10.86 -3.32 -0.02
N LEU A 253 10.67 -3.80 1.22
CA LEU A 253 9.33 -4.06 1.78
C LEU A 253 8.42 -2.83 1.71
N ARG A 254 8.96 -1.66 2.09
CA ARG A 254 8.23 -0.39 1.96
C ARG A 254 7.88 -0.13 0.50
N ILE A 255 8.86 -0.18 -0.41
CA ILE A 255 8.65 0.09 -1.85
C ILE A 255 7.58 -0.81 -2.44
N VAL A 256 7.66 -2.13 -2.22
CA VAL A 256 6.66 -3.08 -2.73
C VAL A 256 5.29 -2.83 -2.12
N SER A 257 5.21 -2.52 -0.81
CA SER A 257 3.93 -2.26 -0.13
C SER A 257 3.26 -0.93 -0.50
N THR A 258 4.02 0.03 -1.04
CA THR A 258 3.52 1.37 -1.39
C THR A 258 3.64 1.69 -2.88
N GLY A 259 4.07 0.72 -3.69
CA GLY A 259 4.39 0.86 -5.11
C GLY A 259 3.18 0.65 -6.02
N THR A 260 3.45 0.21 -7.24
CA THR A 260 2.45 0.12 -8.34
C THR A 260 1.59 -1.14 -8.28
N LEU A 261 1.69 -1.95 -7.23
CA LEU A 261 0.85 -3.13 -7.07
C LEU A 261 -0.62 -2.72 -6.88
N PRO A 262 -1.58 -3.56 -7.32
CA PRO A 262 -2.98 -3.46 -6.94
C PRO A 262 -3.14 -3.22 -5.43
N VAL A 263 -4.05 -2.33 -5.03
CA VAL A 263 -4.27 -1.95 -3.62
C VAL A 263 -4.53 -3.18 -2.75
N THR A 264 -5.31 -4.14 -3.24
CA THR A 264 -5.57 -5.42 -2.57
C THR A 264 -4.32 -6.24 -2.30
N LEU A 265 -3.37 -6.29 -3.24
CA LEU A 265 -2.07 -6.95 -3.05
C LEU A 265 -1.18 -6.20 -2.06
N ARG A 266 -1.22 -4.86 -2.05
CA ARG A 266 -0.51 -4.07 -1.04
C ARG A 266 -1.03 -4.35 0.36
N TYR A 267 -2.35 -4.41 0.56
CA TYR A 267 -2.93 -4.77 1.85
C TYR A 267 -2.61 -6.21 2.26
N LEU A 268 -2.59 -7.15 1.31
CA LEU A 268 -2.14 -8.53 1.56
C LEU A 268 -0.69 -8.55 2.06
N LEU A 269 0.22 -7.82 1.40
CA LEU A 269 1.59 -7.70 1.85
C LEU A 269 1.68 -7.06 3.24
N VAL A 270 0.99 -5.94 3.49
CA VAL A 270 0.97 -5.27 4.81
C VAL A 270 0.58 -6.24 5.93
N ASN A 271 -0.45 -7.04 5.70
CA ASN A 271 -0.93 -8.06 6.63
C ASN A 271 0.07 -9.20 6.86
N HIS A 272 1.04 -9.39 5.96
CA HIS A 272 2.01 -10.50 5.99
C HIS A 272 3.48 -10.07 5.94
N LEU A 273 3.81 -8.79 6.16
CA LEU A 273 5.20 -8.28 6.16
C LEU A 273 6.14 -9.11 7.05
N ARG A 274 5.70 -9.52 8.25
CA ARG A 274 6.54 -10.34 9.14
C ARG A 274 6.80 -11.73 8.57
N GLU A 275 5.78 -12.36 8.01
CA GLU A 275 5.84 -13.68 7.41
C GLU A 275 6.69 -13.65 6.13
N VAL A 276 6.47 -12.67 5.26
CA VAL A 276 7.27 -12.43 4.05
C VAL A 276 8.73 -12.16 4.41
N ARG A 277 9.00 -11.28 5.38
CA ARG A 277 10.37 -10.99 5.82
C ARG A 277 11.11 -12.24 6.34
N LYS A 278 10.42 -13.18 6.98
CA LYS A 278 11.02 -14.44 7.45
C LYS A 278 11.42 -15.37 6.31
N LEU A 279 10.81 -15.23 5.14
CA LEU A 279 11.15 -16.02 3.95
C LEU A 279 12.38 -15.47 3.21
N ILE A 280 12.81 -14.24 3.51
CA ILE A 280 14.01 -13.64 2.94
C ILE A 280 15.23 -14.25 3.64
N PRO A 281 16.13 -14.93 2.91
CA PRO A 281 17.22 -15.68 3.50
C PRO A 281 18.34 -14.74 3.95
N GLN A 282 18.77 -14.89 5.20
CA GLN A 282 19.87 -14.09 5.78
C GLN A 282 21.18 -14.27 4.99
N GLY A 283 21.94 -13.20 4.81
CA GLY A 283 23.19 -13.22 4.05
C GLY A 283 22.97 -13.23 2.53
N TRP A 284 21.78 -12.82 2.06
CA TRP A 284 21.51 -12.67 0.62
C TRP A 284 22.44 -11.63 -0.02
N ALA A 285 22.79 -10.55 0.68
CA ALA A 285 23.65 -9.50 0.14
C ALA A 285 25.07 -10.00 -0.14
N GLN A 286 25.60 -10.82 0.78
CA GLN A 286 26.91 -11.46 0.62
C GLN A 286 26.89 -12.50 -0.51
N ARG A 287 25.83 -13.30 -0.60
CA ARG A 287 25.67 -14.29 -1.68
C ARG A 287 25.58 -13.64 -3.05
N LEU A 288 24.86 -12.51 -3.17
CA LEU A 288 24.79 -11.74 -4.40
C LEU A 288 26.17 -11.25 -4.85
N HIS A 289 26.99 -10.75 -3.93
CA HIS A 289 28.36 -10.33 -4.21
C HIS A 289 29.29 -11.50 -4.58
N ALA A 290 29.04 -12.68 -4.01
CA ALA A 290 29.80 -13.90 -4.34
C ALA A 290 29.43 -14.48 -5.70
N LEU A 291 28.34 -14.04 -6.33
CA LEU A 291 28.03 -14.43 -7.70
C LEU A 291 29.11 -13.85 -8.62
N PRO A 292 29.68 -14.65 -9.52
CA PRO A 292 30.59 -14.12 -10.52
C PRO A 292 29.84 -13.05 -11.31
N PHE A 293 30.34 -11.82 -11.29
CA PHE A 293 29.87 -10.79 -12.20
C PHE A 293 30.19 -11.28 -13.62
N VAL A 294 29.20 -11.89 -14.27
CA VAL A 294 29.24 -12.13 -15.70
C VAL A 294 28.75 -10.82 -16.30
N PRO A 295 29.64 -9.94 -16.81
CA PRO A 295 29.16 -8.84 -17.63
C PRO A 295 28.32 -9.48 -18.73
N ALA A 296 27.03 -9.14 -18.79
CA ALA A 296 26.22 -9.52 -19.92
C ALA A 296 26.94 -8.97 -21.15
N ARG A 297 27.59 -9.84 -21.92
CA ARG A 297 27.98 -9.48 -23.28
C ARG A 297 26.66 -9.26 -24.00
N VAL A 298 26.35 -7.99 -24.26
CA VAL A 298 25.22 -7.56 -25.08
C VAL A 298 25.34 -8.08 -26.53
N ASP A 299 26.41 -8.81 -26.86
CA ASP A 299 26.70 -9.31 -28.21
C ASP A 299 26.27 -10.77 -28.48
N SER A 300 25.54 -11.43 -27.59
CA SER A 300 25.15 -12.84 -27.84
C SER A 300 23.75 -13.22 -27.37
N ILE A 301 22.76 -12.36 -27.61
CA ILE A 301 21.42 -12.88 -27.92
C ILE A 301 21.48 -13.30 -29.39
N PRO A 302 21.28 -14.58 -29.75
CA PRO A 302 21.21 -14.97 -31.14
C PRO A 302 19.98 -14.28 -31.75
N VAL A 303 20.21 -13.18 -32.45
CA VAL A 303 19.27 -12.68 -33.44
C VAL A 303 19.10 -13.82 -34.42
N LEU A 304 17.91 -14.41 -34.46
CA LEU A 304 17.49 -15.31 -35.53
C LEU A 304 17.66 -14.55 -36.84
N GLN A 305 18.80 -14.72 -37.50
CA GLN A 305 19.00 -14.21 -38.85
C GLN A 305 18.05 -14.97 -39.77
N PRO A 306 17.22 -14.28 -40.56
CA PRO A 306 16.46 -14.91 -41.62
C PRO A 306 17.47 -15.51 -42.61
N ARG A 307 17.35 -16.82 -42.87
CA ARG A 307 18.12 -17.46 -43.95
C ARG A 307 17.87 -16.71 -45.26
N ALA A 308 18.94 -16.17 -45.83
CA ALA A 308 18.96 -15.66 -47.19
C ALA A 308 18.69 -16.81 -48.17
N GLY A 309 17.49 -16.83 -48.75
CA GLY A 309 17.18 -17.54 -49.98
C GLY A 309 17.26 -16.56 -51.15
N ARG A 310 18.23 -16.77 -52.04
CA ARG A 310 18.36 -16.08 -53.33
C ARG A 310 17.22 -16.50 -54.27
N GLY A 311 16.76 -15.56 -55.10
CA GLY A 311 16.18 -15.87 -56.41
C GLY A 311 15.01 -14.99 -56.84
N ASP A 312 15.33 -13.83 -57.44
CA ASP A 312 14.67 -13.14 -58.57
C ASP A 312 13.25 -13.63 -58.96
N SER A 313 12.20 -12.82 -59.08
CA SER A 313 12.12 -11.64 -59.96
C SER A 313 10.71 -11.01 -59.93
N ALA A 314 10.71 -9.69 -60.12
CA ALA A 314 9.70 -8.87 -60.82
C ALA A 314 8.30 -8.58 -60.22
N ALA A 315 8.14 -7.29 -59.93
CA ALA A 315 7.00 -6.40 -60.25
C ALA A 315 5.83 -6.29 -59.27
N GLY A 316 5.60 -5.04 -58.82
CA GLY A 316 4.27 -4.53 -58.48
C GLY A 316 4.19 -3.87 -57.10
N GLY A 317 3.90 -2.56 -57.08
CA GLY A 317 3.90 -1.71 -55.89
C GLY A 317 2.98 -2.18 -54.75
N ALA A 318 3.48 -2.01 -53.52
CA ALA A 318 2.78 -2.31 -52.28
C ALA A 318 2.18 -1.03 -51.68
N GLU A 319 0.85 -0.96 -51.67
CA GLU A 319 0.09 -0.26 -50.64
C GLU A 319 -0.78 -1.28 -49.90
N ARG A 320 -0.67 -1.26 -48.56
CA ARG A 320 -1.61 -1.81 -47.56
C ARG A 320 -1.72 -3.34 -47.39
N GLN A 321 -1.38 -3.73 -46.15
CA GLN A 321 -1.87 -4.84 -45.32
C GLN A 321 -1.93 -6.25 -45.94
N PRO A 322 -1.34 -7.23 -45.22
CA PRO A 322 -2.02 -8.51 -45.00
C PRO A 322 -2.14 -8.76 -43.49
N ALA A 323 -3.34 -9.07 -42.99
CA ALA A 323 -4.11 -10.28 -43.23
C ALA A 323 -3.58 -11.46 -42.40
N ILE A 324 -4.41 -11.78 -41.42
CA ILE A 324 -4.59 -13.05 -40.75
C ILE A 324 -4.41 -14.22 -41.74
N LEU A 325 -3.58 -15.19 -41.36
CA LEU A 325 -3.67 -16.57 -41.83
C LEU A 325 -3.52 -17.48 -40.61
N GLY A 326 -4.65 -18.05 -40.22
CA GLY A 326 -4.68 -19.20 -39.33
C GLY A 326 -4.64 -20.50 -40.13
N ALA A 327 -4.14 -21.55 -39.48
CA ALA A 327 -4.56 -22.95 -39.57
C ALA A 327 -3.55 -23.79 -38.77
N ALA A 328 -3.87 -24.89 -38.10
CA ALA A 328 -5.11 -25.48 -37.63
C ALA A 328 -4.67 -26.75 -36.89
N LEU A 329 -5.00 -26.89 -35.61
CA LEU A 329 -5.17 -28.16 -34.88
C LEU A 329 -6.03 -27.76 -33.68
N GLY A 330 -7.29 -28.13 -33.50
CA GLY A 330 -7.94 -29.38 -33.85
C GLY A 330 -8.42 -30.01 -32.54
N CYS A 331 -9.38 -29.37 -31.87
CA CYS A 331 -10.17 -30.00 -30.80
C CYS A 331 -11.61 -29.49 -30.89
N SER A 332 -12.49 -30.46 -31.08
CA SER A 332 -13.94 -30.42 -31.19
C SER A 332 -14.61 -29.75 -29.99
N ALA A 333 -15.48 -28.78 -30.28
CA ALA A 333 -16.66 -28.45 -29.46
C ALA A 333 -17.88 -29.16 -30.07
N PRO A 334 -19.01 -29.34 -29.36
CA PRO A 334 -19.93 -28.22 -29.09
C PRO A 334 -20.55 -28.33 -27.67
N HIS A 335 -21.17 -27.35 -27.01
CA HIS A 335 -21.90 -26.14 -27.37
C HIS A 335 -21.77 -25.13 -26.23
N ALA A 336 -21.66 -23.85 -26.56
CA ALA A 336 -22.11 -22.77 -25.69
C ALA A 336 -23.58 -22.43 -26.05
N VAL A 337 -24.31 -21.90 -25.07
CA VAL A 337 -25.07 -20.62 -25.11
C VAL A 337 -26.36 -20.68 -24.27
N CYS A 338 -26.33 -19.87 -23.21
CA CYS A 338 -27.36 -19.00 -22.63
C CYS A 338 -28.85 -19.37 -22.73
N SER A 339 -29.59 -19.21 -21.62
CA SER A 339 -30.38 -17.97 -21.37
C SER A 339 -31.28 -18.05 -20.13
N ALA A 340 -31.39 -16.89 -19.47
CA ALA A 340 -32.60 -16.29 -18.90
C ALA A 340 -33.26 -16.90 -17.66
N LEU A 341 -33.18 -16.12 -16.58
CA LEU A 341 -34.31 -15.53 -15.84
C LEU A 341 -35.52 -16.45 -15.59
N ALA A 342 -35.60 -16.95 -14.36
CA ALA A 342 -36.84 -17.43 -13.77
C ALA A 342 -37.85 -16.27 -13.60
N PRO A 343 -39.09 -16.40 -14.10
CA PRO A 343 -40.20 -15.66 -13.54
C PRO A 343 -40.77 -16.42 -12.34
N MET A 344 -41.04 -15.66 -11.27
CA MET A 344 -41.78 -16.10 -10.10
C MET A 344 -43.14 -16.70 -10.50
N ALA A 345 -43.50 -17.81 -9.85
CA ALA A 345 -44.88 -18.26 -9.72
C ALA A 345 -45.27 -18.22 -8.23
N PRO A 346 -46.52 -17.84 -7.89
CA PRO A 346 -46.97 -17.68 -6.52
C PRO A 346 -47.22 -19.04 -5.86
N LEU A 347 -46.92 -19.13 -4.56
CA LEU A 347 -47.35 -20.24 -3.70
C LEU A 347 -48.86 -20.13 -3.44
N PRO A 348 -49.64 -21.20 -3.58
CA PRO A 348 -50.96 -21.30 -2.99
C PRO A 348 -50.91 -21.97 -1.61
N HIS A 349 -51.72 -21.38 -0.72
CA HIS A 349 -52.19 -21.81 0.61
C HIS A 349 -51.36 -21.44 1.83
#